data_AF-A0A356L5W2-F1
#
_entry.id   AF-A0A356L5W2-F1
#
_cell.length_a   1.000
_cell.length_b   1.000
_cell.length_c   1.000
_cell.angle_alpha   90.00
_cell.angle_beta   90.00
_cell.angle_gamma   90.00
#
_symmetry.space_group_name_H-M   'P 1'
#
loop_
_entity.id
_entity.type
_entity.pdbx_description
1 polymer ?
#
loop_
_entity_poly.entity_id
_entity_poly.type
_entity_poly.pdbx_seq_one_letter_code
_entity_poly.pdbx_strand_id
1 'polypeptide(L)'
;MRVEYNYDSNGNRTSKKSFTLGSSTPSEIIDLEYNDEEWRDRLKKYGGKDIRYEDACLSNPTFYGYGSQGIMFTWEGRRLINYSDNTKSLNISYMYDAKGFRAKKTVNGIITAYSYEGNKLISEQKGTNKKYFLYDENDQLYGIIYNNVVYYYNRDILGNILGIFDNFGNDVVKYVYDAYGIVFFVTGTMANTLGKDNPFIYKGYYYDVETSLYYCNSRYCVPEWGRWLNADDVSYLNPESVKSLNLFSYCGNNPVMGYDPMGTFNWGNFWKIAGGVALIAGLVAGTILTGGALSVILAGAAIGAVGRGIGAGISTAISGGSFDDFADSFLTGTITGAISGAIASSPLGVAGQIGANVAIGMGSYAFTQAIGGKDITLGGLISNDVFG
;
A
#
# COMPACT_ATOMS: atom_id res chain seq x y z
N MET A 1 -16.49 -18.28 4.25
CA MET A 1 -17.17 -17.08 3.71
C MET A 1 -16.40 -16.64 2.48
N ARG A 2 -17.07 -16.28 1.40
CA ARG A 2 -16.45 -15.72 0.18
C ARG A 2 -16.87 -14.26 0.06
N VAL A 3 -15.97 -13.38 -0.34
CA VAL A 3 -16.29 -11.98 -0.64
C VAL A 3 -15.84 -11.68 -2.06
N GLU A 4 -16.70 -11.03 -2.83
CA GLU A 4 -16.40 -10.55 -4.18
C GLU A 4 -16.42 -9.03 -4.21
N TYR A 5 -15.49 -8.44 -4.97
CA TYR A 5 -15.36 -7.01 -5.16
C TYR A 5 -15.42 -6.69 -6.65
N ASN A 6 -16.16 -5.64 -6.99
CA ASN A 6 -16.17 -5.10 -8.35
C ASN A 6 -15.55 -3.70 -8.36
N TYR A 7 -14.94 -3.36 -9.49
CA TYR A 7 -14.23 -2.09 -9.67
C TYR A 7 -14.61 -1.46 -11.01
N ASP A 8 -14.57 -0.13 -11.08
CA ASP A 8 -14.67 0.61 -12.35
C ASP A 8 -13.31 0.70 -13.07
N SER A 9 -13.28 1.39 -14.22
CA SER A 9 -12.05 1.60 -15.00
C SER A 9 -11.00 2.45 -14.31
N ASN A 10 -11.38 3.22 -13.28
CA ASN A 10 -10.49 4.08 -12.49
C ASN A 10 -9.98 3.36 -11.23
N GLY A 11 -10.32 2.07 -11.06
CA GLY A 11 -9.97 1.29 -9.89
C GLY A 11 -10.78 1.65 -8.64
N ASN A 12 -11.88 2.39 -8.76
CA ASN A 12 -12.78 2.59 -7.64
C ASN A 12 -13.60 1.33 -7.40
N ARG A 13 -13.67 0.88 -6.15
CA ARG A 13 -14.52 -0.26 -5.78
C ARG A 13 -15.98 0.17 -5.87
N THR A 14 -16.78 -0.47 -6.73
CA THR A 14 -18.19 -0.13 -6.99
C THR A 14 -19.17 -1.01 -6.23
N SER A 15 -18.77 -2.23 -5.85
CA SER A 15 -19.57 -3.07 -4.95
C SER A 15 -18.72 -4.05 -4.14
N LYS A 16 -19.25 -4.44 -2.97
CA LYS A 16 -18.79 -5.54 -2.12
C LYS A 16 -19.95 -6.51 -1.94
N LYS A 17 -19.75 -7.78 -2.29
CA LYS A 17 -20.74 -8.86 -2.12
C LYS A 17 -20.20 -9.92 -1.16
N SER A 18 -20.92 -10.18 -0.09
CA SER A 18 -20.56 -11.20 0.90
C SER A 18 -21.40 -12.46 0.68
N PHE A 19 -20.78 -13.64 0.76
CA PHE A 19 -21.46 -14.93 0.57
C PHE A 19 -21.18 -15.89 1.75
N THR A 20 -22.25 -16.48 2.26
CA THR A 20 -22.19 -17.63 3.17
C THR A 20 -21.61 -18.85 2.43
N LEU A 21 -20.89 -19.71 3.15
CA LEU A 21 -20.27 -20.90 2.57
C LEU A 21 -21.34 -21.78 1.91
N GLY A 22 -21.12 -22.16 0.64
CA GLY A 22 -22.04 -23.00 -0.14
C GLY A 22 -23.22 -22.26 -0.78
N SER A 23 -23.36 -20.95 -0.56
CA SER A 23 -24.40 -20.12 -1.21
C SER A 23 -23.87 -19.45 -2.48
N SER A 24 -24.67 -19.47 -3.55
CA SER A 24 -24.46 -18.65 -4.75
C SER A 24 -25.15 -17.28 -4.68
N THR A 25 -26.05 -17.08 -3.70
CA THR A 25 -26.72 -15.81 -3.47
C THR A 25 -25.95 -14.98 -2.42
N PRO A 26 -25.67 -13.69 -2.69
CA PRO A 26 -25.05 -12.81 -1.71
C PRO A 26 -25.94 -12.67 -0.46
N SER A 27 -25.34 -12.78 0.72
CA SER A 27 -25.99 -12.45 1.99
C SER A 27 -26.05 -10.95 2.25
N GLU A 28 -25.15 -10.19 1.60
CA GLU A 28 -25.05 -8.75 1.72
C GLU A 28 -24.48 -8.18 0.42
N ILE A 29 -25.03 -7.05 -0.02
CA ILE A 29 -24.52 -6.26 -1.14
C ILE A 29 -24.38 -4.83 -0.65
N ILE A 30 -23.18 -4.28 -0.77
CA ILE A 30 -22.90 -2.88 -0.48
C ILE A 30 -22.42 -2.23 -1.76
N ASP A 31 -23.16 -1.22 -2.21
CA ASP A 31 -22.83 -0.43 -3.38
C ASP A 31 -22.08 0.86 -3.00
N LEU A 32 -21.18 1.26 -3.88
CA LEU A 32 -20.34 2.44 -3.79
C LEU A 32 -20.51 3.27 -5.08
N GLU A 33 -20.90 4.54 -4.94
CA GLU A 33 -21.20 5.42 -6.08
C GLU A 33 -20.20 6.58 -6.17
N TYR A 34 -19.72 6.88 -7.40
CA TYR A 34 -18.67 7.87 -7.68
C TYR A 34 -19.12 8.88 -8.75
N ASN A 35 -20.39 9.29 -8.71
CA ASN A 35 -21.02 10.20 -9.69
C ASN A 35 -20.65 11.68 -9.47
N ASP A 36 -19.40 11.94 -9.09
CA ASP A 36 -18.92 13.29 -8.84
C ASP A 36 -18.32 13.90 -10.11
N GLU A 37 -18.84 15.07 -10.50
CA GLU A 37 -18.45 15.74 -11.76
C GLU A 37 -17.11 16.46 -11.67
N GLU A 38 -16.68 16.89 -10.47
CA GLU A 38 -15.42 17.63 -10.31
C GLU A 38 -14.23 16.69 -10.14
N TRP A 39 -14.43 15.57 -9.44
CA TRP A 39 -13.39 14.56 -9.28
C TRP A 39 -14.00 13.16 -9.19
N ARG A 40 -13.85 12.41 -10.30
CA ARG A 40 -14.43 11.08 -10.54
C ARG A 40 -14.09 10.00 -9.52
N ASP A 41 -13.05 10.16 -8.71
CA ASP A 41 -12.68 9.19 -7.68
C ASP A 41 -13.27 9.52 -6.30
N ARG A 42 -14.06 10.60 -6.19
CA ARG A 42 -14.75 10.94 -4.94
C ARG A 42 -15.94 10.01 -4.74
N LEU A 43 -15.92 9.30 -3.62
CA LEU A 43 -17.03 8.45 -3.21
C LEU A 43 -18.17 9.35 -2.72
N LYS A 44 -19.34 9.24 -3.37
CA LYS A 44 -20.54 10.03 -3.07
C LYS A 44 -21.59 9.25 -2.30
N LYS A 45 -21.60 7.92 -2.41
CA LYS A 45 -22.44 7.08 -1.55
C LYS A 45 -21.75 5.78 -1.17
N TYR A 46 -22.01 5.33 0.04
CA TYR A 46 -21.61 4.01 0.53
C TYR A 46 -22.79 3.34 1.22
N GLY A 47 -23.25 2.21 0.70
CA GLY A 47 -24.39 1.47 1.27
C GLY A 47 -25.66 2.32 1.38
N GLY A 48 -25.89 3.19 0.38
CA GLY A 48 -27.02 4.12 0.34
C GLY A 48 -26.89 5.39 1.19
N LYS A 49 -25.86 5.53 2.03
CA LYS A 49 -25.58 6.77 2.78
C LYS A 49 -24.80 7.75 1.92
N ASP A 50 -25.13 9.03 2.02
CA ASP A 50 -24.46 10.11 1.31
C ASP A 50 -23.08 10.38 1.91
N ILE A 51 -22.12 10.71 1.04
CA ILE A 51 -20.85 11.32 1.38
C ILE A 51 -20.77 12.66 0.66
N ARG A 52 -20.55 13.73 1.44
CA ARG A 52 -20.50 15.10 0.92
C ARG A 52 -19.10 15.67 1.06
N TYR A 53 -18.79 16.59 0.15
CA TYR A 53 -17.57 17.38 0.11
C TYR A 53 -18.02 18.84 -0.01
N GLU A 54 -17.17 19.76 0.42
CA GLU A 54 -17.34 21.19 0.15
C GLU A 54 -16.41 21.60 -0.98
N ASP A 55 -16.82 22.59 -1.79
CA ASP A 55 -16.06 23.06 -2.95
C ASP A 55 -14.65 23.54 -2.57
N ALA A 56 -14.51 24.13 -1.38
CA ALA A 56 -13.23 24.58 -0.84
C ALA A 56 -12.31 23.42 -0.40
N CYS A 57 -12.83 22.19 -0.29
CA CYS A 57 -12.12 21.04 0.25
C CYS A 57 -12.45 19.77 -0.56
N LEU A 58 -12.07 19.78 -1.83
CA LEU A 58 -12.35 18.67 -2.75
C LEU A 58 -11.73 17.33 -2.32
N SER A 59 -10.64 17.37 -1.55
CA SER A 59 -9.85 16.19 -1.18
C SER A 59 -10.37 15.42 0.04
N ASN A 60 -11.22 16.05 0.87
CA ASN A 60 -11.67 15.46 2.12
C ASN A 60 -13.20 15.57 2.27
N PRO A 61 -13.89 14.48 2.66
CA PRO A 61 -15.33 14.54 2.88
C PRO A 61 -15.66 15.35 4.14
N THR A 62 -16.77 16.05 4.13
CA THR A 62 -17.29 16.83 5.27
C THR A 62 -18.46 16.14 5.97
N PHE A 63 -19.10 15.17 5.32
CA PHE A 63 -20.21 14.40 5.89
C PHE A 63 -20.27 12.97 5.38
N TYR A 64 -20.74 12.05 6.23
CA TYR A 64 -21.19 10.69 5.86
C TYR A 64 -22.46 10.30 6.63
N GLY A 65 -23.59 10.03 5.95
CA GLY A 65 -24.84 9.65 6.62
C GLY A 65 -26.11 9.77 5.77
N TYR A 66 -27.27 9.79 6.44
CA TYR A 66 -28.59 9.99 5.83
C TYR A 66 -29.15 11.37 6.19
N GLY A 67 -29.42 12.22 5.20
CA GLY A 67 -29.98 13.55 5.46
C GLY A 67 -29.05 14.38 6.34
N SER A 68 -29.48 14.73 7.55
CA SER A 68 -28.68 15.42 8.58
C SER A 68 -28.13 14.49 9.67
N GLN A 69 -28.47 13.19 9.64
CA GLN A 69 -28.01 12.20 10.60
C GLN A 69 -26.78 11.47 10.08
N GLY A 70 -25.69 11.52 10.83
CA GLY A 70 -24.45 10.87 10.47
C GLY A 70 -23.24 11.52 11.12
N ILE A 71 -22.13 11.41 10.40
CA ILE A 71 -20.81 11.84 10.83
C ILE A 71 -20.46 13.13 10.10
N MET A 72 -20.12 14.16 10.86
CA MET A 72 -19.51 15.39 10.36
C MET A 72 -18.00 15.32 10.56
N PHE A 73 -17.27 15.70 9.52
CA PHE A 73 -15.81 15.81 9.54
C PHE A 73 -15.40 17.27 9.36
N THR A 74 -14.41 17.72 10.12
CA THR A 74 -13.80 19.04 9.96
C THR A 74 -12.30 18.88 9.82
N TRP A 75 -11.72 19.58 8.85
CA TRP A 75 -10.33 19.41 8.44
C TRP A 75 -9.56 20.73 8.50
N GLU A 76 -8.27 20.62 8.79
CA GLU A 76 -7.27 21.66 8.54
C GLU A 76 -6.27 21.13 7.52
N GLY A 77 -6.38 21.59 6.26
CA GLY A 77 -5.67 20.98 5.15
C GLY A 77 -6.05 19.49 5.03
N ARG A 78 -5.09 18.58 5.23
CA ARG A 78 -5.30 17.12 5.19
C ARG A 78 -5.53 16.49 6.58
N ARG A 79 -5.50 17.30 7.64
CA ARG A 79 -5.58 16.83 9.03
C ARG A 79 -7.02 16.87 9.52
N LEU A 80 -7.54 15.74 9.99
CA LEU A 80 -8.87 15.68 10.60
C LEU A 80 -8.79 16.34 11.97
N ILE A 81 -9.46 17.47 12.19
CA ILE A 81 -9.44 18.20 13.47
C ILE A 81 -10.68 17.90 14.32
N ASN A 82 -11.79 17.51 13.69
CA ASN A 82 -13.01 17.10 14.40
C ASN A 82 -13.76 15.99 13.66
N TYR A 83 -14.25 15.01 14.42
CA TYR A 83 -15.16 13.95 14.01
C TYR A 83 -16.37 13.99 14.95
N SER A 84 -17.58 14.17 14.40
CA SER A 84 -18.80 14.24 15.20
C SER A 84 -19.89 13.35 14.63
N ASP A 85 -20.22 12.26 15.32
CA ASP A 85 -21.29 11.34 14.96
C ASP A 85 -22.53 11.61 15.83
N ASN A 86 -23.53 12.25 15.25
CA ASN A 86 -24.76 12.59 15.97
C ASN A 86 -25.68 11.38 16.19
N THR A 87 -25.43 10.26 15.53
CA THR A 87 -26.18 9.01 15.73
C THR A 87 -25.69 8.23 16.94
N LYS A 88 -24.45 8.50 17.39
CA LYS A 88 -23.81 7.86 18.54
C LYS A 88 -23.51 8.80 19.70
N SER A 89 -23.89 10.08 19.59
CA SER A 89 -23.49 11.14 20.54
C SER A 89 -21.97 11.14 20.80
N LEU A 90 -21.20 11.01 19.72
CA LEU A 90 -19.75 10.90 19.77
C LEU A 90 -19.13 12.16 19.15
N ASN A 91 -18.34 12.89 19.93
CA ASN A 91 -17.56 14.01 19.48
C ASN A 91 -16.08 13.77 19.80
N ILE A 92 -15.23 13.89 18.78
CA ILE A 92 -13.80 13.69 18.89
C ILE A 92 -13.09 14.86 18.26
N SER A 93 -12.18 15.47 19.01
CA SER A 93 -11.24 16.47 18.49
C SER A 93 -9.82 15.97 18.50
N TYR A 94 -9.05 16.39 17.51
CA TYR A 94 -7.65 16.00 17.35
C TYR A 94 -6.76 17.24 17.30
N MET A 95 -5.58 17.14 17.91
CA MET A 95 -4.52 18.15 17.81
C MET A 95 -3.26 17.49 17.29
N TYR A 96 -2.51 18.23 16.49
CA TYR A 96 -1.29 17.76 15.84
C TYR A 96 -0.10 18.60 16.30
N ASP A 97 1.08 17.98 16.32
CA ASP A 97 2.32 18.69 16.57
C ASP A 97 2.79 19.47 15.32
N ALA A 98 3.90 20.20 15.47
CA ALA A 98 4.48 20.98 14.37
C ALA A 98 4.96 20.12 13.19
N LYS A 99 5.23 18.83 13.41
CA LYS A 99 5.60 17.86 12.36
C LYS A 99 4.37 17.27 11.67
N GLY A 100 3.18 17.47 12.22
CA GLY A 100 1.92 16.97 11.71
C GLY A 100 1.49 15.61 12.26
N PHE A 101 2.16 15.08 13.28
CA PHE A 101 1.72 13.87 13.97
C PHE A 101 0.66 14.21 15.01
N ARG A 102 -0.32 13.32 15.19
CA ARG A 102 -1.41 13.51 16.15
C ARG A 102 -0.89 13.51 17.59
N ALA A 103 -0.77 14.69 18.20
CA ALA A 103 -0.30 14.86 19.56
C ALA A 103 -1.38 14.59 20.63
N LYS A 104 -2.66 14.86 20.32
CA LYS A 104 -3.79 14.63 21.26
C LYS A 104 -5.06 14.18 20.54
N LYS A 105 -5.86 13.36 21.22
CA LYS A 105 -7.23 13.00 20.87
C LYS A 105 -8.13 13.23 22.08
N THR A 106 -9.21 13.98 21.92
CA THR A 106 -10.21 14.20 22.98
C THR A 106 -11.51 13.55 22.56
N VAL A 107 -11.94 12.50 23.26
CA VAL A 107 -13.21 11.80 23.00
C VAL A 107 -14.20 12.17 24.09
N ASN A 108 -15.27 12.89 23.75
CA ASN A 108 -16.31 13.31 24.70
C ASN A 108 -15.72 13.93 25.99
N GLY A 109 -14.68 14.77 25.85
CA GLY A 109 -13.97 15.42 26.96
C GLY A 109 -12.83 14.62 27.59
N ILE A 110 -12.68 13.32 27.27
CA ILE A 110 -11.57 12.49 27.77
C ILE A 110 -10.37 12.60 26.84
N ILE A 111 -9.26 13.09 27.38
CA ILE A 111 -8.02 13.33 26.63
C ILE A 111 -7.15 12.07 26.62
N THR A 112 -6.65 11.74 25.43
CA THR A 112 -5.53 10.83 25.19
C THR A 112 -4.38 11.65 24.59
N ALA A 113 -3.21 11.62 25.22
CA ALA A 113 -2.00 12.28 24.76
C ALA A 113 -1.04 11.26 24.13
N TYR A 114 -0.36 11.68 23.07
CA TYR A 114 0.56 10.85 22.29
C TYR A 114 1.97 11.44 22.34
N SER A 115 2.98 10.58 22.35
CA SER A 115 4.39 11.00 22.27
C SER A 115 5.10 10.19 21.22
N TYR A 116 5.94 10.87 20.44
CA TYR A 116 6.62 10.31 19.28
C TYR A 116 8.13 10.45 19.39
N GLU A 117 8.84 9.45 18.87
CA GLU A 117 10.25 9.53 18.51
C GLU A 117 10.36 9.41 17.00
N GLY A 118 10.78 10.49 16.31
CA GLY A 118 10.66 10.55 14.86
C GLY A 118 9.19 10.46 14.43
N ASN A 119 8.85 9.42 13.66
CA ASN A 119 7.49 9.07 13.24
C ASN A 119 6.89 7.89 14.04
N LYS A 120 7.61 7.35 15.02
CA LYS A 120 7.20 6.20 15.85
C LYS A 120 6.41 6.70 17.04
N LEU A 121 5.21 6.17 17.25
CA LEU A 121 4.44 6.45 18.46
C LEU A 121 5.03 5.62 19.62
N ILE A 122 5.75 6.28 20.54
CA ILE A 122 6.43 5.59 21.65
C ILE A 122 5.56 5.45 22.90
N SER A 123 4.56 6.30 23.07
CA SER A 123 3.60 6.15 24.16
C SER A 123 2.26 6.83 23.92
N GLU A 124 1.22 6.27 24.53
CA GLU A 124 -0.06 6.97 24.71
C GLU A 124 -0.46 7.01 26.18
N GLN A 125 -1.16 8.08 26.56
CA GLN A 125 -1.63 8.29 27.92
C GLN A 125 -3.08 8.76 27.93
N LYS A 126 -3.97 7.98 28.55
CA LYS A 126 -5.38 8.30 28.79
C LYS A 126 -5.62 8.34 30.30
N GLY A 127 -5.63 9.55 30.88
CA GLY A 127 -5.65 9.72 32.33
C GLY A 127 -4.40 9.11 32.99
N THR A 128 -4.61 8.17 33.92
CA THR A 128 -3.54 7.42 34.58
C THR A 128 -3.07 6.21 33.77
N ASN A 129 -3.83 5.77 32.77
CA ASN A 129 -3.48 4.62 31.95
C ASN A 129 -2.47 5.06 30.90
N LYS A 130 -1.23 4.58 31.05
CA LYS A 130 -0.14 4.84 30.13
C LYS A 130 0.34 3.54 29.49
N LYS A 131 0.51 3.57 28.18
CA LYS A 131 1.04 2.46 27.38
C LYS A 131 2.33 2.92 26.71
N TYR A 132 3.32 2.04 26.69
CA TYR A 132 4.56 2.26 25.92
C TYR A 132 4.62 1.23 24.80
N PHE A 133 5.05 1.67 23.63
CA PHE A 133 5.20 0.82 22.46
C PHE A 133 6.68 0.59 22.22
N LEU A 134 7.04 -0.69 22.04
CA LEU A 134 8.42 -1.13 22.00
C LEU A 134 8.83 -1.41 20.57
N TYR A 135 9.96 -0.84 20.15
CA TYR A 135 10.52 -0.97 18.80
C TYR A 135 11.94 -1.54 18.89
N ASP A 136 12.31 -2.40 17.96
CA ASP A 136 13.66 -2.98 17.88
C ASP A 136 14.62 -2.04 17.13
N GLU A 137 15.86 -2.48 16.94
CA GLU A 137 16.90 -1.72 16.23
C GLU A 137 16.58 -1.46 14.75
N ASN A 138 15.61 -2.17 14.18
CA ASN A 138 15.14 -2.01 12.79
C ASN A 138 13.84 -1.20 12.73
N ASP A 139 13.49 -0.47 13.80
CA ASP A 139 12.26 0.29 13.94
C ASP A 139 10.97 -0.56 13.82
N GLN A 140 11.05 -1.86 14.08
CA GLN A 140 9.90 -2.75 14.05
C GLN A 140 9.23 -2.81 15.42
N LEU A 141 7.95 -2.41 15.49
CA LEU A 141 7.12 -2.48 16.69
C LEU A 141 7.02 -3.93 17.19
N TYR A 142 7.62 -4.34 18.31
CA TYR A 142 7.61 -5.72 18.81
C TYR A 142 6.82 -5.98 20.08
N GLY A 143 6.43 -4.94 20.82
CA GLY A 143 5.69 -5.16 22.04
C GLY A 143 5.03 -3.92 22.59
N ILE A 144 4.36 -4.12 23.72
CA ILE A 144 3.63 -3.11 24.45
C ILE A 144 3.83 -3.30 25.95
N ILE A 145 4.11 -2.22 26.66
CA ILE A 145 4.02 -2.17 28.11
C ILE A 145 2.61 -1.69 28.46
N TYR A 146 1.81 -2.57 29.07
CA TYR A 146 0.44 -2.32 29.49
C TYR A 146 0.31 -2.57 30.99
N ASN A 147 -0.13 -1.56 31.74
CA ASN A 147 -0.20 -1.61 33.21
C ASN A 147 1.12 -2.09 33.85
N ASN A 148 2.24 -1.55 33.37
CA ASN A 148 3.61 -1.86 33.82
C ASN A 148 4.05 -3.32 33.58
N VAL A 149 3.31 -4.08 32.77
CA VAL A 149 3.67 -5.43 32.35
C VAL A 149 4.02 -5.42 30.86
N VAL A 150 5.09 -6.11 30.50
CA VAL A 150 5.54 -6.24 29.11
C VAL A 150 4.80 -7.37 28.43
N TYR A 151 4.31 -7.09 27.22
CA TYR A 151 3.69 -8.05 26.32
C TYR A 151 4.32 -7.93 24.93
N TYR A 152 4.29 -9.02 24.18
CA TYR A 152 4.95 -9.13 22.89
C TYR A 152 3.96 -9.43 21.78
N TYR A 153 4.18 -8.84 20.62
CA TYR A 153 3.33 -9.02 19.46
C TYR A 153 3.72 -10.26 18.65
N ASN A 154 2.72 -11.06 18.30
CA ASN A 154 2.82 -12.04 17.23
C ASN A 154 2.25 -11.42 15.95
N ARG A 155 2.97 -11.53 14.82
CA ARG A 155 2.62 -10.85 13.57
C ARG A 155 2.78 -11.76 12.35
N ASP A 156 2.12 -11.39 11.27
CA ASP A 156 2.39 -11.94 9.95
C ASP A 156 3.50 -11.18 9.20
N ILE A 157 3.83 -11.65 7.99
CA ILE A 157 4.89 -11.06 7.14
C ILE A 157 4.59 -9.63 6.68
N LEU A 158 3.34 -9.18 6.80
CA LEU A 158 2.87 -7.85 6.38
C LEU A 158 2.81 -6.89 7.56
N GLY A 159 3.26 -7.33 8.74
CA GLY A 159 3.24 -6.55 9.97
C GLY A 159 1.86 -6.46 10.62
N ASN A 160 0.89 -7.30 10.22
CA ASN A 160 -0.39 -7.35 10.92
C ASN A 160 -0.22 -8.15 12.23
N ILE A 161 -0.73 -7.62 13.33
CA ILE A 161 -0.66 -8.26 14.65
C ILE A 161 -1.75 -9.32 14.74
N LEU A 162 -1.34 -10.59 14.80
CA LEU A 162 -2.23 -11.75 14.91
C LEU A 162 -2.57 -12.08 16.36
N GLY A 163 -1.72 -11.66 17.30
CA GLY A 163 -1.93 -11.92 18.72
C GLY A 163 -0.91 -11.23 19.60
N ILE A 164 -1.10 -11.41 20.90
CA ILE A 164 -0.24 -10.86 21.94
C ILE A 164 0.04 -11.97 22.95
N PHE A 165 1.31 -12.17 23.31
CA PHE A 165 1.72 -13.13 24.32
C PHE A 165 2.41 -12.46 25.51
N ASP A 166 2.30 -13.10 26.67
CA ASP A 166 2.93 -12.64 27.91
C ASP A 166 4.42 -13.03 27.99
N ASN A 167 5.10 -12.64 29.08
CA ASN A 167 6.52 -12.95 29.27
C ASN A 167 6.81 -14.45 29.52
N PHE A 168 5.78 -15.28 29.63
CA PHE A 168 5.89 -16.75 29.74
C PHE A 168 5.59 -17.45 28.41
N GLY A 169 5.30 -16.70 27.34
CA GLY A 169 4.98 -17.24 26.03
C GLY A 169 3.53 -17.70 25.88
N ASN A 170 2.63 -17.36 26.81
CA ASN A 170 1.21 -17.70 26.69
C ASN A 170 0.50 -16.68 25.80
N ASP A 171 -0.27 -17.15 24.82
CA ASP A 171 -1.18 -16.31 24.04
C ASP A 171 -2.28 -15.74 24.94
N VAL A 172 -2.25 -14.42 25.19
CA VAL A 172 -3.26 -13.71 26.00
C VAL A 172 -4.31 -13.00 25.14
N VAL A 173 -3.98 -12.69 23.88
CA VAL A 173 -4.89 -12.10 22.89
C VAL A 173 -4.65 -12.74 21.52
N LYS A 174 -5.74 -12.99 20.78
CA LYS A 174 -5.71 -13.37 19.36
C LYS A 174 -6.69 -12.52 18.58
N TYR A 175 -6.25 -12.01 17.44
CA TYR A 175 -7.05 -11.21 16.52
C TYR A 175 -7.36 -12.00 15.26
N VAL A 176 -8.60 -11.89 14.79
CA VAL A 176 -9.02 -12.35 13.47
C VAL A 176 -9.66 -11.17 12.76
N TYR A 177 -9.11 -10.76 11.63
CA TYR A 177 -9.64 -9.68 10.81
C TYR A 177 -9.73 -10.07 9.34
N ASP A 178 -10.51 -9.31 8.57
CA ASP A 178 -10.59 -9.45 7.13
C ASP A 178 -9.37 -8.83 6.41
N ALA A 179 -9.36 -8.95 5.08
CA ALA A 179 -8.28 -8.46 4.23
C ALA A 179 -8.04 -6.94 4.33
N TYR A 180 -9.03 -6.16 4.80
CA TYR A 180 -8.96 -4.69 4.94
C TYR A 180 -8.78 -4.25 6.40
N GLY A 181 -8.55 -5.19 7.32
CA GLY A 181 -8.29 -4.89 8.73
C GLY A 181 -9.55 -4.71 9.58
N ILE A 182 -10.73 -5.16 9.13
CA ILE A 182 -11.93 -5.21 9.98
C ILE A 182 -11.80 -6.39 10.94
N VAL A 183 -11.75 -6.12 12.25
CA VAL A 183 -11.65 -7.16 13.29
C VAL A 183 -12.99 -7.90 13.44
N PHE A 184 -13.00 -9.20 13.15
CA PHE A 184 -14.13 -10.10 13.38
C PHE A 184 -14.20 -10.58 14.83
N PHE A 185 -13.08 -11.06 15.36
CA PHE A 185 -13.02 -11.65 16.69
C PHE A 185 -11.72 -11.26 17.40
N VAL A 186 -11.86 -10.94 18.69
CA VAL A 186 -10.76 -10.85 19.64
C VAL A 186 -11.00 -11.91 20.70
N THR A 187 -10.07 -12.84 20.86
CA THR A 187 -10.17 -13.96 21.82
C THR A 187 -8.94 -14.02 22.71
N GLY A 188 -8.98 -14.84 23.77
CA GLY A 188 -7.92 -14.95 24.76
C GLY A 188 -8.28 -14.35 26.13
N THR A 189 -7.44 -14.62 27.13
CA THR A 189 -7.68 -14.25 28.53
C THR A 189 -7.73 -12.74 28.75
N MET A 190 -7.06 -11.96 27.89
CA MET A 190 -7.01 -10.50 27.95
C MET A 190 -7.74 -9.83 26.78
N ALA A 191 -8.62 -10.54 26.08
CA ALA A 191 -9.37 -10.02 24.93
C ALA A 191 -10.15 -8.73 25.24
N ASN A 192 -10.74 -8.64 26.45
CA ASN A 192 -11.55 -7.50 26.87
C ASN A 192 -10.77 -6.35 27.53
N THR A 193 -9.45 -6.50 27.70
CA THR A 193 -8.56 -5.48 28.29
C THR A 193 -7.50 -5.09 27.26
N LEU A 194 -6.31 -5.66 27.33
CA LEU A 194 -5.21 -5.42 26.39
C LEU A 194 -5.64 -5.62 24.93
N GLY A 195 -6.50 -6.61 24.67
CA GLY A 195 -7.00 -6.88 23.33
C GLY A 195 -7.79 -5.71 22.73
N LYS A 196 -8.61 -5.02 23.53
CA LYS A 196 -9.37 -3.83 23.12
C LYS A 196 -8.55 -2.54 23.18
N ASP A 197 -7.60 -2.48 24.11
CA ASP A 197 -6.79 -1.28 24.35
C ASP A 197 -5.57 -1.19 23.43
N ASN A 198 -5.19 -2.26 22.75
CA ASN A 198 -4.09 -2.25 21.79
C ASN A 198 -4.51 -1.56 20.47
N PRO A 199 -3.89 -0.42 20.11
CA PRO A 199 -4.25 0.29 18.88
C PRO A 199 -3.57 -0.30 17.64
N PHE A 200 -2.46 -1.04 17.79
CA PHE A 200 -1.71 -1.59 16.66
C PHE A 200 -2.21 -2.98 16.31
N ILE A 201 -3.01 -3.07 15.25
CA ILE A 201 -3.64 -4.32 14.82
C ILE A 201 -3.28 -4.63 13.37
N TYR A 202 -3.53 -3.70 12.45
CA TYR A 202 -3.38 -3.93 11.02
C TYR A 202 -2.26 -3.05 10.45
N LYS A 203 -1.28 -3.70 9.79
CA LYS A 203 -0.10 -3.08 9.15
C LYS A 203 0.65 -2.02 9.97
N GLY A 204 0.61 -2.11 11.30
CA GLY A 204 1.24 -1.14 12.21
C GLY A 204 0.53 0.22 12.27
N TYR A 205 -0.69 0.34 11.75
CA TYR A 205 -1.48 1.57 11.90
C TYR A 205 -2.14 1.66 13.26
N TYR A 206 -2.42 2.90 13.68
CA TYR A 206 -3.13 3.17 14.90
C TYR A 206 -4.64 3.07 14.66
N TYR A 207 -5.30 2.11 15.29
CA TYR A 207 -6.75 1.92 15.22
C TYR A 207 -7.48 2.78 16.25
N ASP A 208 -8.35 3.68 15.80
CA ASP A 208 -9.27 4.42 16.65
C ASP A 208 -10.58 3.65 16.82
N VAL A 209 -10.69 2.89 17.92
CA VAL A 209 -11.86 2.06 18.24
C VAL A 209 -13.17 2.86 18.20
N GLU A 210 -13.15 4.14 18.55
CA GLU A 210 -14.36 4.98 18.58
C GLU A 210 -14.93 5.28 17.19
N THR A 211 -14.06 5.36 16.18
CA THR A 211 -14.44 5.73 14.80
C THR A 211 -14.33 4.55 13.83
N SER A 212 -13.68 3.47 14.24
CA SER A 212 -13.27 2.35 13.40
C SER A 212 -12.35 2.77 12.23
N LEU A 213 -11.60 3.86 12.39
CA LEU A 213 -10.62 4.35 11.41
C LEU A 213 -9.21 3.93 11.79
N TYR A 214 -8.37 3.66 10.79
CA TYR A 214 -6.93 3.58 10.99
C TYR A 214 -6.27 4.91 10.69
N TYR A 215 -5.61 5.49 11.68
CA TYR A 215 -4.76 6.66 11.52
C TYR A 215 -3.37 6.24 11.02
N CYS A 216 -2.98 6.81 9.88
CA CYS A 216 -1.71 6.53 9.19
C CYS A 216 -0.94 7.83 8.97
N ASN A 217 -0.71 8.60 10.04
CA ASN A 217 -0.01 9.89 10.08
C ASN A 217 -0.65 11.01 9.25
N SER A 218 -0.64 10.87 7.91
CA SER A 218 -1.13 11.85 6.95
C SER A 218 -2.57 11.58 6.47
N ARG A 219 -3.05 10.33 6.63
CA ARG A 219 -4.37 9.88 6.15
C ARG A 219 -5.10 9.01 7.14
N TYR A 220 -6.40 8.88 6.92
CA TYR A 220 -7.28 7.96 7.64
C TYR A 220 -7.81 6.88 6.69
N CYS A 221 -7.58 5.61 7.01
CA CYS A 221 -8.18 4.52 6.25
C CYS A 221 -9.54 4.16 6.87
N VAL A 222 -10.53 3.92 6.01
CA VAL A 222 -11.84 3.39 6.38
C VAL A 222 -11.90 1.92 5.94
N PRO A 223 -11.64 0.95 6.85
CA PRO A 223 -11.66 -0.49 6.51
C PRO A 223 -12.94 -0.94 5.84
N GLU A 224 -14.07 -0.43 6.34
CA GLU A 224 -15.40 -0.70 5.81
C GLU A 224 -15.50 -0.27 4.34
N TRP A 225 -15.01 0.91 3.99
CA TRP A 225 -14.98 1.40 2.61
C TRP A 225 -13.82 0.82 1.79
N GLY A 226 -12.87 0.16 2.44
CA GLY A 226 -11.67 -0.43 1.84
C GLY A 226 -10.83 0.59 1.07
N ARG A 227 -10.83 1.84 1.51
CA ARG A 227 -10.14 2.96 0.86
C ARG A 227 -9.74 4.03 1.88
N TRP A 228 -8.92 4.99 1.45
CA TRP A 228 -8.62 6.17 2.24
C TRP A 228 -9.83 7.10 2.33
N LEU A 229 -10.05 7.69 3.52
CA LEU A 229 -11.08 8.70 3.78
C LEU A 229 -10.77 10.00 3.03
N ASN A 230 -9.51 10.40 3.02
CA ASN A 230 -9.00 11.60 2.36
C ASN A 230 -7.98 11.25 1.28
N ALA A 231 -7.93 12.07 0.21
CA ALA A 231 -7.01 11.88 -0.91
C ALA A 231 -5.54 11.90 -0.45
N ASP A 232 -4.62 11.28 -1.19
CA ASP A 232 -3.18 11.53 -1.08
C ASP A 232 -2.77 12.92 -1.58
N ASP A 233 -1.53 13.32 -1.34
CA ASP A 233 -0.98 14.53 -1.95
C ASP A 233 -0.81 14.33 -3.47
N VAL A 234 -1.11 15.36 -4.26
CA VAL A 234 -1.04 15.30 -5.73
C VAL A 234 0.37 15.02 -6.25
N SER A 235 1.41 15.31 -5.45
CA SER A 235 2.80 14.95 -5.75
C SER A 235 3.03 13.44 -5.87
N TYR A 236 2.11 12.61 -5.38
CA TYR A 236 2.17 11.16 -5.50
C TYR A 236 1.39 10.61 -6.71
N LEU A 237 0.77 11.46 -7.53
CA LEU A 237 0.20 11.04 -8.81
C LEU A 237 1.32 10.54 -9.73
N ASN A 238 1.22 9.28 -10.18
CA ASN A 238 2.09 8.76 -11.22
C ASN A 238 1.28 8.51 -12.50
N PRO A 239 1.40 9.37 -13.53
CA PRO A 239 0.66 9.23 -14.79
C PRO A 239 1.01 7.97 -15.59
N GLU A 240 2.09 7.26 -15.26
CA GLU A 240 2.51 6.03 -15.93
C GLU A 240 1.79 4.76 -15.41
N SER A 241 0.95 4.85 -14.37
CA SER A 241 0.18 3.72 -13.84
C SER A 241 -1.29 4.08 -13.63
N VAL A 242 -2.18 3.38 -14.33
CA VAL A 242 -3.66 3.53 -14.21
C VAL A 242 -4.13 3.34 -12.76
N LYS A 243 -3.41 2.54 -11.95
CA LYS A 243 -3.72 2.30 -10.54
C LYS A 243 -3.16 3.38 -9.59
N SER A 244 -2.18 4.16 -10.03
CA SER A 244 -1.52 5.22 -9.25
C SER A 244 -2.09 6.62 -9.51
N LEU A 245 -3.17 6.72 -10.29
CA LEU A 245 -3.93 7.95 -10.51
C LEU A 245 -5.05 8.17 -9.49
N ASN A 246 -5.42 7.13 -8.74
CA ASN A 246 -6.49 7.19 -7.75
C ASN A 246 -5.92 7.49 -6.36
N LEU A 247 -5.95 8.77 -5.97
CA LEU A 247 -5.40 9.27 -4.70
C LEU A 247 -6.13 8.75 -3.45
N PHE A 248 -7.25 8.07 -3.61
CA PHE A 248 -8.00 7.48 -2.51
C PHE A 248 -7.83 5.95 -2.41
N SER A 249 -7.17 5.32 -3.40
CA SER A 249 -7.01 3.86 -3.42
C SER A 249 -6.12 3.39 -2.27
N TYR A 250 -6.58 2.38 -1.52
CA TYR A 250 -5.80 1.78 -0.44
C TYR A 250 -4.97 0.61 -0.99
N CYS A 251 -3.63 0.66 -0.85
CA CYS A 251 -2.70 -0.36 -1.33
C CYS A 251 -2.90 -0.77 -2.81
N GLY A 252 -3.27 0.17 -3.69
CA GLY A 252 -3.56 -0.13 -5.10
C GLY A 252 -4.66 -1.20 -5.31
N ASN A 253 -5.61 -1.28 -4.37
CA ASN A 253 -6.68 -2.28 -4.27
C ASN A 253 -6.23 -3.73 -4.02
N ASN A 254 -4.98 -3.96 -3.62
CA ASN A 254 -4.52 -5.26 -3.16
C ASN A 254 -4.03 -5.16 -1.71
N PRO A 255 -4.92 -5.09 -0.71
CA PRO A 255 -4.52 -4.93 0.70
C PRO A 255 -3.87 -6.20 1.29
N VAL A 256 -4.02 -7.35 0.62
CA VAL A 256 -3.42 -8.62 1.05
C VAL A 256 -1.92 -8.66 0.72
N MET A 257 -1.48 -8.10 -0.40
CA MET A 257 -0.04 -7.95 -0.71
C MET A 257 0.48 -6.54 -0.42
N GLY A 258 -0.45 -5.61 -0.22
CA GLY A 258 -0.31 -4.18 0.06
C GLY A 258 0.49 -3.83 1.30
N TYR A 259 1.29 -2.77 1.26
CA TYR A 259 1.87 -2.16 2.45
C TYR A 259 2.01 -0.66 2.20
N ASP A 260 1.42 0.19 3.05
CA ASP A 260 1.53 1.65 2.93
C ASP A 260 1.90 2.29 4.28
N PRO A 261 3.18 2.32 4.67
CA PRO A 261 3.58 2.59 6.07
C PRO A 261 3.33 4.02 6.54
N MET A 262 3.37 4.97 5.59
CA MET A 262 3.25 6.40 5.83
C MET A 262 1.94 6.98 5.28
N GLY A 263 1.10 6.15 4.64
CA GLY A 263 -0.03 6.64 3.88
C GLY A 263 0.40 7.40 2.63
N THR A 264 1.50 7.01 1.97
CA THR A 264 2.05 7.65 0.75
C THR A 264 2.78 6.67 -0.20
N PHE A 265 2.53 5.35 -0.09
CA PHE A 265 3.34 4.34 -0.78
C PHE A 265 3.01 4.17 -2.28
N ASN A 266 4.03 4.25 -3.14
CA ASN A 266 3.89 4.14 -4.60
C ASN A 266 3.91 2.67 -5.07
N TRP A 267 2.73 2.12 -5.35
CA TRP A 267 2.56 0.72 -5.77
C TRP A 267 3.12 0.40 -7.16
N GLY A 268 3.38 1.41 -7.99
CA GLY A 268 4.02 1.23 -9.31
C GLY A 268 5.44 0.69 -9.19
N ASN A 269 6.18 1.18 -8.19
CA ASN A 269 7.60 0.84 -8.01
C ASN A 269 7.78 -0.59 -7.48
N PHE A 270 6.84 -1.05 -6.65
CA PHE A 270 6.78 -2.45 -6.24
C PHE A 270 6.60 -3.39 -7.44
N TRP A 271 5.68 -3.09 -8.35
CA TRP A 271 5.47 -3.94 -9.54
C TRP A 271 6.63 -3.88 -10.52
N LYS A 272 7.34 -2.75 -10.62
CA LYS A 272 8.58 -2.66 -11.42
C LYS A 272 9.64 -3.66 -10.90
N ILE A 273 9.85 -3.70 -9.58
CA ILE A 273 10.78 -4.66 -8.95
C ILE A 273 10.27 -6.10 -9.11
N ALA A 274 8.99 -6.36 -8.80
CA ALA A 274 8.40 -7.69 -8.93
C ALA A 274 8.44 -8.21 -10.37
N GLY A 275 8.24 -7.35 -11.37
CA GLY A 275 8.36 -7.67 -12.78
C GLY A 275 9.79 -8.07 -13.17
N GLY A 276 10.80 -7.35 -12.69
CA GLY A 276 12.21 -7.71 -12.90
C GLY A 276 12.56 -9.08 -12.28
N VAL A 277 12.10 -9.34 -11.05
CA VAL A 277 12.30 -10.62 -10.36
C VAL A 277 11.57 -11.77 -11.09
N ALA A 278 10.34 -11.54 -11.55
CA ALA A 278 9.57 -12.53 -12.31
C ALA A 278 10.22 -12.86 -13.66
N LEU A 279 10.80 -11.88 -14.34
CA LEU A 279 11.56 -12.09 -15.58
C LEU A 279 12.76 -13.02 -15.32
N ILE A 280 13.56 -12.73 -14.28
CA ILE A 280 14.72 -13.56 -13.90
C ILE A 280 14.27 -14.99 -13.60
N ALA A 281 13.21 -15.16 -12.79
CA ALA A 281 12.67 -16.47 -12.44
C ALA A 281 12.17 -17.24 -13.68
N GLY A 282 11.49 -16.55 -14.61
CA GLY A 282 11.04 -17.13 -15.88
C GLY A 282 12.18 -17.59 -16.78
N LEU A 283 13.27 -16.82 -16.87
CA LEU A 283 14.47 -17.19 -17.62
C LEU A 283 15.13 -18.43 -17.02
N VAL A 284 15.28 -18.48 -15.70
CA VAL A 284 15.85 -19.64 -14.98
C VAL A 284 14.97 -20.88 -15.16
N ALA A 285 13.64 -20.76 -15.00
CA ALA A 285 12.73 -21.87 -15.26
C ALA A 285 12.84 -22.37 -16.71
N GLY A 286 12.96 -21.45 -17.67
CA GLY A 286 13.19 -21.75 -19.08
C GLY A 286 14.47 -22.55 -19.35
N THR A 287 15.56 -22.30 -18.62
CA THR A 287 16.80 -23.10 -18.74
C THR A 287 16.64 -24.55 -18.34
N ILE A 288 15.76 -24.83 -17.38
CA ILE A 288 15.51 -26.17 -16.85
C ILE A 288 14.57 -26.94 -17.80
N LEU A 289 13.61 -26.22 -18.39
CA LEU A 289 12.56 -26.80 -19.22
C LEU A 289 12.98 -26.99 -20.70
N THR A 290 14.00 -26.27 -21.17
CA THR A 290 14.50 -26.37 -22.54
C THR A 290 15.83 -27.12 -22.58
N GLY A 291 16.01 -28.02 -23.56
CA GLY A 291 17.27 -28.71 -23.79
C GLY A 291 18.08 -28.06 -24.93
N GLY A 292 19.39 -28.31 -24.97
CA GLY A 292 20.26 -27.93 -26.09
C GLY A 292 20.64 -26.45 -26.14
N ALA A 293 20.81 -25.89 -27.35
CA ALA A 293 21.35 -24.54 -27.55
C ALA A 293 20.50 -23.41 -26.91
N LEU A 294 19.19 -23.64 -26.71
CA LEU A 294 18.28 -22.66 -26.11
C LEU A 294 18.51 -22.49 -24.60
N SER A 295 18.93 -23.54 -23.87
CA SER A 295 19.17 -23.44 -22.43
C SER A 295 20.40 -22.59 -22.12
N VAL A 296 21.41 -22.59 -23.00
CA VAL A 296 22.62 -21.76 -22.89
C VAL A 296 22.28 -20.28 -23.11
N ILE A 297 21.40 -19.97 -24.06
CA ILE A 297 20.91 -18.61 -24.31
C ILE A 297 20.12 -18.09 -23.12
N LEU A 298 19.18 -18.88 -22.60
CA LEU A 298 18.36 -18.51 -21.44
C LEU A 298 19.20 -18.38 -20.15
N ALA A 299 20.25 -19.19 -19.99
CA ALA A 299 21.15 -19.09 -18.84
C ALA A 299 21.98 -17.81 -18.88
N GLY A 300 22.53 -17.47 -20.06
CA GLY A 300 23.20 -16.19 -20.26
C GLY A 300 22.27 -15.02 -19.99
N ALA A 301 21.02 -15.09 -20.47
CA ALA A 301 20.02 -14.08 -20.18
C ALA A 301 19.74 -13.94 -18.68
N ALA A 302 19.51 -15.03 -17.96
CA ALA A 302 19.28 -14.97 -16.51
C ALA A 302 20.46 -14.30 -15.77
N ILE A 303 21.70 -14.67 -16.11
CA ILE A 303 22.92 -14.12 -15.50
C ILE A 303 23.05 -12.62 -15.79
N GLY A 304 22.85 -12.23 -17.06
CA GLY A 304 22.92 -10.83 -17.46
C GLY A 304 21.85 -9.98 -16.78
N ALA A 305 20.63 -10.51 -16.66
CA ALA A 305 19.51 -9.85 -16.01
C ALA A 305 19.80 -9.53 -14.55
N VAL A 306 20.28 -10.52 -13.79
CA VAL A 306 20.66 -10.35 -12.38
C VAL A 306 21.78 -9.33 -12.24
N GLY A 307 22.86 -9.48 -13.02
CA GLY A 307 24.04 -8.64 -12.89
C GLY A 307 23.77 -7.15 -13.18
N ARG A 308 23.06 -6.85 -14.26
CA ARG A 308 22.74 -5.46 -14.63
C ARG A 308 21.60 -4.88 -13.81
N GLY A 309 20.58 -5.65 -13.45
CA GLY A 309 19.49 -5.19 -12.58
C GLY A 309 19.99 -4.73 -11.22
N ILE A 310 20.77 -5.58 -10.55
CA ILE A 310 21.38 -5.26 -9.25
C ILE A 310 22.38 -4.10 -9.40
N GLY A 311 23.25 -4.15 -10.40
CA GLY A 311 24.29 -3.12 -10.60
C GLY A 311 23.71 -1.73 -10.86
N ALA A 312 22.68 -1.62 -11.71
CA ALA A 312 22.01 -0.37 -12.00
C ALA A 312 21.24 0.17 -10.78
N GLY A 313 20.49 -0.70 -10.09
CA GLY A 313 19.79 -0.31 -8.86
C GLY A 313 20.73 0.22 -7.77
N ILE A 314 21.81 -0.52 -7.47
CA ILE A 314 22.80 -0.11 -6.46
C ILE A 314 23.51 1.19 -6.87
N SER A 315 23.88 1.35 -8.13
CA SER A 315 24.52 2.57 -8.62
C SER A 315 23.66 3.80 -8.38
N THR A 316 22.35 3.70 -8.67
CA THR A 316 21.40 4.79 -8.48
C THR A 316 21.18 5.11 -6.99
N ALA A 317 21.11 4.09 -6.13
CA ALA A 317 21.03 4.27 -4.69
C ALA A 317 22.27 4.97 -4.10
N ILE A 318 23.47 4.62 -4.57
CA ILE A 318 24.72 5.24 -4.12
C ILE A 318 24.83 6.70 -4.60
N SER A 319 24.29 7.03 -5.77
CA SER A 319 24.23 8.41 -6.27
C SER A 319 23.17 9.29 -5.59
N GLY A 320 22.50 8.79 -4.55
CA GLY A 320 21.47 9.53 -3.81
C GLY A 320 20.10 9.54 -4.50
N GLY A 321 19.86 8.61 -5.43
CA GLY A 321 18.56 8.45 -6.09
C GLY A 321 17.47 8.00 -5.11
N SER A 322 16.23 8.39 -5.41
CA SER A 322 15.05 7.95 -4.68
C SER A 322 14.76 6.47 -4.90
N PHE A 323 13.83 5.91 -4.13
CA PHE A 323 13.36 4.53 -4.34
C PHE A 323 12.71 4.33 -5.72
N ASP A 324 12.14 5.39 -6.28
CA ASP A 324 11.53 5.41 -7.61
C ASP A 324 12.63 5.27 -8.67
N ASP A 325 13.71 6.04 -8.54
CA ASP A 325 14.89 5.95 -9.41
C ASP A 325 15.54 4.56 -9.33
N PHE A 326 15.56 3.97 -8.13
CA PHE A 326 16.02 2.59 -7.92
C PHE A 326 15.15 1.58 -8.68
N ALA A 327 13.83 1.65 -8.52
CA ALA A 327 12.90 0.68 -9.12
C ALA A 327 12.95 0.73 -10.65
N ASP A 328 13.06 1.93 -11.23
CA ASP A 328 13.24 2.13 -12.67
C ASP A 328 14.60 1.59 -13.15
N SER A 329 15.68 1.98 -12.48
CA SER A 329 17.03 1.51 -12.82
C SER A 329 17.16 -0.01 -12.71
N PHE A 330 16.53 -0.62 -11.70
CA PHE A 330 16.51 -2.06 -11.50
C PHE A 330 15.77 -2.78 -12.63
N LEU A 331 14.56 -2.35 -12.98
CA LEU A 331 13.78 -3.02 -14.03
C LEU A 331 14.45 -2.87 -15.41
N THR A 332 14.86 -1.64 -15.77
CA THR A 332 15.56 -1.40 -17.03
C THR A 332 16.89 -2.16 -17.08
N GLY A 333 17.67 -2.11 -16.01
CA GLY A 333 18.91 -2.87 -15.89
C GLY A 333 18.69 -4.38 -16.03
N THR A 334 17.62 -4.91 -15.43
CA THR A 334 17.28 -6.34 -15.52
C THR A 334 16.94 -6.76 -16.95
N ILE A 335 16.17 -5.95 -17.68
CA ILE A 335 15.78 -6.25 -19.06
C ILE A 335 16.97 -6.13 -20.01
N THR A 336 17.70 -5.03 -19.96
CA THR A 336 18.90 -4.82 -20.80
C THR A 336 19.97 -5.86 -20.49
N GLY A 337 20.10 -6.24 -19.22
CA GLY A 337 20.94 -7.34 -18.77
C GLY A 337 20.54 -8.67 -19.38
N ALA A 338 19.24 -9.02 -19.32
CA ALA A 338 18.73 -10.25 -19.88
C ALA A 338 19.08 -10.40 -21.35
N ILE A 339 18.88 -9.33 -22.09
CA ILE A 339 19.17 -9.25 -23.52
C ILE A 339 20.67 -9.41 -23.78
N SER A 340 21.50 -8.61 -23.12
CA SER A 340 22.96 -8.64 -23.30
C SER A 340 23.55 -10.02 -22.97
N GLY A 341 23.04 -10.63 -21.91
CA GLY A 341 23.44 -11.96 -21.47
C GLY A 341 23.05 -13.06 -22.48
N ALA A 342 21.85 -13.00 -23.05
CA ALA A 342 21.40 -13.95 -24.08
C ALA A 342 22.24 -13.86 -25.36
N ILE A 343 22.63 -12.64 -25.76
CA ILE A 343 23.49 -12.40 -26.92
C ILE A 343 24.88 -12.98 -26.68
N ALA A 344 25.47 -12.68 -25.51
CA ALA A 344 26.81 -13.12 -25.14
C ALA A 344 26.94 -14.66 -25.07
N SER A 345 25.85 -15.36 -24.74
CA SER A 345 25.82 -16.82 -24.68
C SER A 345 25.29 -17.49 -25.95
N SER A 346 24.96 -16.73 -27.00
CA SER A 346 24.41 -17.28 -28.24
C SER A 346 25.49 -17.90 -29.14
N PRO A 347 25.25 -19.08 -29.73
CA PRO A 347 26.19 -19.74 -30.66
C PRO A 347 26.21 -19.12 -32.07
N LEU A 348 25.51 -18.00 -32.30
CA LEU A 348 25.47 -17.31 -33.59
C LEU A 348 26.82 -16.64 -33.89
N GLY A 349 27.34 -16.82 -35.11
CA GLY A 349 28.54 -16.11 -35.58
C GLY A 349 28.33 -14.58 -35.71
N VAL A 350 29.41 -13.83 -35.89
CA VAL A 350 29.45 -12.35 -35.84
C VAL A 350 28.35 -11.66 -36.66
N ALA A 351 28.02 -12.16 -37.86
CA ALA A 351 26.96 -11.59 -38.71
C ALA A 351 25.53 -11.81 -38.15
N GLY A 352 25.28 -12.95 -37.49
CA GLY A 352 24.02 -13.22 -36.81
C GLY A 352 23.86 -12.41 -35.52
N GLN A 353 24.98 -12.13 -34.84
CA GLN A 353 25.02 -11.22 -33.69
C GLN A 353 24.69 -9.77 -34.09
N ILE A 354 25.24 -9.27 -35.20
CA ILE A 354 24.94 -7.91 -35.69
C ILE A 354 23.46 -7.75 -36.05
N GLY A 355 22.88 -8.71 -36.79
CA GLY A 355 21.45 -8.68 -37.14
C GLY A 355 20.51 -8.82 -35.94
N ALA A 356 20.86 -9.65 -34.96
CA ALA A 356 20.13 -9.74 -33.70
C ALA A 356 20.24 -8.45 -32.89
N ASN A 357 21.43 -7.84 -32.80
CA ASN A 357 21.65 -6.58 -32.07
C ASN A 357 20.86 -5.41 -32.64
N VAL A 358 20.73 -5.30 -33.96
CA VAL A 358 19.91 -4.27 -34.63
C VAL A 358 18.41 -4.47 -34.33
N ALA A 359 17.89 -5.70 -34.50
CA ALA A 359 16.47 -5.99 -34.20
C ALA A 359 16.13 -5.79 -32.71
N ILE A 360 17.10 -6.04 -31.82
CA ILE A 360 16.98 -5.88 -30.38
C ILE A 360 17.14 -4.41 -29.94
N GLY A 361 18.03 -3.63 -30.54
CA GLY A 361 18.15 -2.19 -30.32
C GLY A 361 16.84 -1.47 -30.62
N MET A 362 16.21 -1.86 -31.74
CA MET A 362 14.88 -1.39 -32.11
C MET A 362 13.78 -1.83 -31.14
N GLY A 363 13.79 -3.10 -30.70
CA GLY A 363 12.82 -3.64 -29.73
C GLY A 363 12.95 -3.04 -28.33
N SER A 364 14.18 -2.83 -27.85
CA SER A 364 14.47 -2.19 -26.56
C SER A 364 14.10 -0.71 -26.59
N TYR A 365 14.41 0.02 -27.67
CA TYR A 365 14.00 1.41 -27.83
C TYR A 365 12.48 1.54 -27.88
N ALA A 366 11.80 0.70 -28.66
CA ALA A 366 10.33 0.70 -28.73
C ALA A 366 9.68 0.39 -27.37
N PHE A 367 10.25 -0.54 -26.60
CA PHE A 367 9.77 -0.90 -25.26
C PHE A 367 10.05 0.19 -24.22
N THR A 368 11.26 0.79 -24.21
CA THR A 368 11.61 1.91 -23.31
C THR A 368 10.75 3.14 -23.59
N GLN A 369 10.47 3.45 -24.85
CA GLN A 369 9.57 4.54 -25.23
C GLN A 369 8.12 4.23 -24.82
N ALA A 370 7.67 2.99 -24.99
CA ALA A 370 6.33 2.56 -24.58
C ALA A 370 6.12 2.57 -23.06
N ILE A 371 7.15 2.24 -22.27
CA ILE A 371 7.10 2.33 -20.81
C ILE A 371 7.22 3.78 -20.32
N GLY A 372 8.06 4.60 -20.96
CA GLY A 372 8.21 6.03 -20.62
C GLY A 372 7.14 6.95 -21.20
N GLY A 373 6.04 6.40 -21.75
CA GLY A 373 4.90 7.15 -22.29
C GLY A 373 5.21 8.05 -23.50
N LYS A 374 6.32 7.80 -24.22
CA LYS A 374 6.76 8.62 -25.36
C LYS A 374 6.42 7.94 -26.69
N ASP A 375 6.07 8.74 -27.68
CA ASP A 375 5.83 8.24 -29.04
C ASP A 375 7.08 7.56 -29.62
N ILE A 376 6.86 6.43 -30.28
CA ILE A 376 7.91 5.70 -31.01
C ILE A 376 8.11 6.41 -32.34
N THR A 377 9.27 7.06 -32.52
CA THR A 377 9.60 7.75 -33.77
C THR A 377 10.55 6.93 -34.62
N LEU A 378 10.31 6.90 -35.94
CA LEU A 378 11.16 6.19 -36.89
C LEU A 378 12.61 6.71 -36.86
N GLY A 379 12.81 8.01 -36.63
CA GLY A 379 14.14 8.61 -36.51
C GLY A 379 14.93 8.12 -35.28
N GLY A 380 14.27 7.90 -34.14
CA GLY A 380 14.91 7.39 -32.92
C GLY A 380 15.21 5.89 -32.94
N LEU A 381 14.46 5.12 -33.73
CA LEU A 381 14.78 3.73 -34.07
C LEU A 381 16.10 3.67 -34.87
N ILE A 382 16.24 4.51 -35.89
CA ILE A 382 17.41 4.52 -36.79
C ILE A 382 18.67 5.08 -36.10
N SER A 383 18.54 6.08 -35.21
CA SER A 383 19.71 6.71 -34.56
C SER A 383 20.41 5.82 -33.53
N ASN A 384 19.69 4.91 -32.86
CA ASN A 384 20.29 3.95 -31.92
C ASN A 384 21.04 2.82 -32.62
N ASP A 385 20.77 2.56 -33.90
CA ASP A 385 21.36 1.46 -34.66
C ASP A 385 22.68 1.83 -35.37
N VAL A 386 22.98 3.13 -35.53
CA VAL A 386 24.10 3.60 -36.38
C VAL A 386 25.31 4.15 -35.60
N PHE A 387 25.15 4.48 -34.31
CA PHE A 387 26.24 5.04 -33.47
C PHE A 387 26.46 4.31 -32.13
N GLY A 388 25.90 3.11 -31.95
CA GLY A 388 26.11 2.25 -30.78
C GLY A 388 27.32 1.33 -30.88
#